data_AF-A0A955P512-F1
#
_entry.id   AF-A0A955P512-F1
#
_cell.length_a   1.000
_cell.length_b   1.000
_cell.length_c   1.000
_cell.angle_alpha   90.00
_cell.angle_beta   90.00
_cell.angle_gamma   90.00
#
_symmetry.space_group_name_H-M   'P 1'
#
loop_
_entity.id
_entity.type
_entity.pdbx_description
1 polymer ?
#
loop_
_entity_poly.entity_id
_entity_poly.type
_entity_poly.pdbx_seq_one_letter_code
_entity_poly.pdbx_strand_id
1 'polypeptide(L)'
;EPVREGLVAMIEPFIDTIIVCLMTSLVVIVSGVWDKKELADGVIMTSAAFDTVLPWFRYILTICIFLFAYSTMISWCYYGERGWIYLLDHFGHGAGLRSVVVFRLVFVFFVFWGTVNELTTVLTFSDMMILSMAFPNIIGSILLAPTVLKIVQDYWRRFKSGEMIPDR
;
A
#
# COMPACT_ATOMS: atom_id res chain seq x y z
N GLU A 1 -8.15 4.51 -20.68
CA GLU A 1 -7.05 3.75 -21.33
C GLU A 1 -5.99 3.33 -20.29
N PRO A 2 -5.43 2.11 -20.39
CA PRO A 2 -4.55 1.52 -19.38
C PRO A 2 -3.27 2.32 -19.12
N VAL A 3 -2.72 3.00 -20.13
CA VAL A 3 -1.52 3.85 -19.97
C VAL A 3 -1.83 5.08 -19.10
N ARG A 4 -3.01 5.68 -19.25
CA ARG A 4 -3.41 6.85 -18.45
C ARG A 4 -3.60 6.48 -16.99
N GLU A 5 -4.28 5.36 -16.72
CA GLU A 5 -4.46 4.84 -15.36
C GLU A 5 -3.13 4.44 -14.73
N GLY A 6 -2.22 3.80 -15.49
CA GLY A 6 -0.88 3.47 -15.04
C GLY A 6 -0.03 4.70 -14.69
N LEU A 7 -0.10 5.78 -15.49
CA LEU A 7 0.58 7.04 -15.19
C LEU A 7 0.06 7.69 -13.90
N VAL A 8 -1.25 7.65 -13.66
CA VAL A 8 -1.84 8.16 -12.40
C VAL A 8 -1.43 7.28 -11.22
N ALA A 9 -1.44 5.96 -11.37
CA ALA A 9 -1.01 5.03 -10.32
C ALA A 9 0.46 5.22 -9.91
N MET A 10 1.35 5.62 -10.83
CA MET A 10 2.75 5.91 -10.50
C MET A 10 2.95 7.18 -9.66
N ILE A 11 1.98 8.09 -9.63
CA ILE A 11 2.04 9.31 -8.81
C ILE A 11 1.87 8.97 -7.31
N GLU A 12 1.13 7.91 -7.00
CA GLU A 12 0.86 7.47 -5.63
C GLU A 12 2.15 7.18 -4.83
N PRO A 13 3.07 6.29 -5.28
CA PRO A 13 4.32 6.04 -4.56
C PRO A 13 5.28 7.23 -4.57
N PHE A 14 5.20 8.12 -5.57
CA PHE A 14 5.98 9.36 -5.58
C PHE A 14 5.57 10.26 -4.41
N ILE A 15 4.27 10.49 -4.23
CA ILE A 15 3.77 11.32 -3.12
C ILE A 15 4.07 10.65 -1.78
N ASP A 16 3.76 9.35 -1.65
CA ASP A 16 3.91 8.64 -0.39
C ASP A 16 5.37 8.51 0.07
N THR A 17 6.25 8.00 -0.79
CA THR A 17 7.63 7.70 -0.40
C THR A 17 8.54 8.93 -0.49
N ILE A 18 8.47 9.69 -1.60
CA ILE A 18 9.44 10.76 -1.85
C ILE A 18 9.06 12.05 -1.12
N ILE A 19 7.77 12.34 -0.98
CA ILE A 19 7.31 13.55 -0.29
C ILE A 19 7.02 13.22 1.18
N VAL A 20 6.04 12.36 1.46
CA VAL A 20 5.49 12.19 2.82
C VAL A 20 6.47 11.46 3.75
N CYS A 21 7.00 10.31 3.34
CA CYS A 21 7.94 9.53 4.15
C CYS A 21 9.26 10.29 4.36
N LEU A 22 9.76 10.96 3.32
CA LEU A 22 10.99 11.77 3.42
C LEU A 22 10.82 12.94 4.38
N MET A 23 9.72 13.70 4.31
CA MET A 23 9.46 14.80 5.25
C MET A 23 9.38 14.29 6.69
N THR A 24 8.71 13.16 6.92
CA THR A 24 8.59 12.55 8.25
C THR A 24 9.96 12.11 8.78
N SER A 25 10.76 11.44 7.95
CA SER A 25 12.12 11.03 8.30
C SER A 25 13.02 12.22 8.63
N LEU A 26 12.94 13.31 7.86
CA LEU A 26 13.70 14.53 8.14
C LEU A 26 13.33 15.14 9.49
N VAL A 27 12.05 15.18 9.86
CA VAL A 27 11.60 15.66 11.18
C VAL A 27 12.19 14.78 12.31
N VAL A 28 12.19 13.47 12.14
CA VAL A 28 12.76 12.52 13.11
C VAL A 28 14.28 12.71 13.25
N ILE A 29 15.00 12.90 12.15
CA ILE A 29 16.45 13.11 12.16
C ILE A 29 16.83 14.45 12.82
N VAL A 30 16.16 15.54 12.42
CA VAL A 30 16.48 16.90 12.90
C VAL A 30 16.11 17.07 14.38
N SER A 31 15.04 16.44 14.86
CA SER A 31 14.65 16.48 16.28
C SER A 31 15.58 15.68 17.20
N GLY A 32 16.45 14.83 16.66
CA GLY A 32 17.42 14.03 17.44
C GLY A 32 16.80 12.94 18.30
N VAL A 33 15.50 12.63 18.14
CA VAL A 33 14.80 11.62 18.94
C VAL A 33 15.19 10.18 18.56
N TRP A 34 15.76 9.99 17.36
CA TRP A 34 16.17 8.68 16.83
C TRP A 34 17.25 7.98 17.65
N ASP A 35 18.05 8.73 18.42
CA ASP A 35 19.12 8.18 19.28
C ASP A 35 18.58 7.65 20.64
N LYS A 36 17.31 7.92 20.96
CA LYS A 36 16.70 7.50 22.22
C LYS A 36 16.12 6.09 22.09
N LYS A 37 16.81 5.10 22.69
CA LYS A 37 16.36 3.69 22.70
C LYS A 37 14.96 3.46 23.27
N GLU A 38 14.50 4.34 24.17
CA GLU A 38 13.16 4.26 24.76
C GLU A 38 12.03 4.63 23.77
N LEU A 39 12.37 5.27 22.65
CA LEU A 39 11.44 5.67 21.59
C LEU A 39 11.57 4.78 20.35
N ALA A 40 11.99 3.52 20.50
CA ALA A 40 12.25 2.63 19.36
C ALA A 40 10.99 2.28 18.54
N ASP A 41 9.79 2.44 19.12
CA ASP A 41 8.54 2.22 18.41
C ASP A 41 8.25 3.39 17.44
N GLY A 42 8.00 3.08 16.17
CA GLY A 42 7.98 4.07 15.08
C GLY A 42 6.95 5.18 15.26
N VAL A 43 5.76 4.85 15.77
CA VAL A 43 4.69 5.83 16.03
C VAL A 43 5.08 6.74 17.20
N ILE A 44 5.65 6.17 18.25
CA ILE A 44 6.09 6.90 19.45
C ILE A 44 7.23 7.84 19.09
N MET A 45 8.19 7.37 18.29
CA MET A 45 9.31 8.17 17.77
C MET A 45 8.81 9.38 16.98
N THR A 46 7.87 9.15 16.07
CA THR A 46 7.33 10.21 15.21
C THR A 46 6.55 11.24 16.05
N SER A 47 5.71 10.78 16.98
CA SER A 47 4.99 11.68 17.89
C SER A 47 5.96 12.51 18.74
N ALA A 48 7.00 11.89 19.30
CA ALA A 48 8.00 12.58 20.09
C ALA A 48 8.80 13.60 19.27
N ALA A 49 9.10 13.29 18.00
CA ALA A 49 9.76 14.22 17.07
C ALA A 49 8.90 15.47 16.86
N PHE A 50 7.61 15.29 16.52
CA PHE A 50 6.70 16.41 16.30
C PHE A 50 6.41 17.20 17.58
N ASP A 51 6.38 16.55 18.75
CA ASP A 51 6.21 17.23 20.04
C ASP A 51 7.33 18.24 20.34
N THR A 52 8.54 18.07 19.77
CA THR A 52 9.64 19.05 19.94
C THR A 52 9.36 20.38 19.23
N VAL A 53 8.50 20.39 18.22
CA VAL A 53 8.18 21.57 17.40
C VAL A 53 6.77 22.09 17.68
N LEU A 54 5.78 21.19 17.79
CA LEU A 54 4.35 21.48 17.95
C LEU A 54 3.70 20.53 18.97
N PRO A 55 3.59 20.92 20.26
CA PRO A 55 3.11 20.05 21.33
C PRO A 55 1.67 19.52 21.17
N TRP A 56 0.82 20.24 20.43
CA TRP A 56 -0.57 19.81 20.17
C TRP A 56 -0.69 18.86 18.98
N PHE A 57 0.38 18.69 18.19
CA PHE A 57 0.34 17.91 16.96
C PHE A 57 0.12 16.42 17.21
N ARG A 58 0.51 15.89 18.39
CA ARG A 58 0.28 14.49 18.77
C ARG A 58 -1.17 14.02 18.63
N TYR A 59 -2.13 14.90 18.95
CA TYR A 59 -3.56 14.57 18.89
C TYR A 59 -4.04 14.48 17.44
N ILE A 60 -3.57 15.40 16.59
CA ILE A 60 -3.85 15.39 15.16
C ILE A 60 -3.22 14.14 14.54
N LEU A 61 -1.96 13.84 14.86
CA LEU A 61 -1.24 12.67 14.37
C LEU A 61 -1.97 11.37 14.72
N THR A 62 -2.51 11.25 15.94
CA THR A 62 -3.26 10.06 16.35
C THR A 62 -4.53 9.86 15.50
N ILE A 63 -5.27 10.93 15.22
CA ILE A 63 -6.45 10.87 14.33
C ILE A 63 -6.03 10.49 12.91
N CYS A 64 -4.95 11.08 12.39
CA CYS A 64 -4.43 10.76 11.06
C CYS A 64 -4.00 9.29 10.94
N ILE A 65 -3.27 8.77 11.92
CA ILE A 65 -2.82 7.36 11.93
C ILE A 65 -4.02 6.42 11.99
N PHE A 66 -5.04 6.74 12.80
CA PHE A 66 -6.27 5.94 12.85
C PHE A 66 -6.96 5.88 11.48
N LEU A 67 -7.15 7.03 10.82
CA LEU A 67 -7.77 7.09 9.50
C LEU A 67 -6.94 6.36 8.44
N PHE A 68 -5.62 6.48 8.49
CA PHE A 68 -4.70 5.82 7.56
C PHE A 68 -4.68 4.30 7.75
N ALA A 69 -4.66 3.82 9.00
CA ALA A 69 -4.77 2.40 9.31
C ALA A 69 -6.13 1.84 8.82
N TYR A 70 -7.21 2.60 9.04
CA TYR A 70 -8.54 2.22 8.59
C TYR A 70 -8.66 2.12 7.06
N SER A 71 -8.18 3.13 6.32
CA SER A 71 -8.19 3.09 4.85
C SER A 71 -7.36 1.93 4.31
N THR A 72 -6.20 1.67 4.92
CA THR A 72 -5.33 0.56 4.55
C THR A 72 -6.02 -0.79 4.76
N MET A 73 -6.68 -0.99 5.90
CA MET A 73 -7.45 -2.22 6.15
C MET A 73 -8.52 -2.48 5.10
N ILE A 74 -9.23 -1.44 4.65
CA ILE A 74 -10.25 -1.57 3.59
C ILE A 74 -9.61 -1.99 2.27
N SER A 75 -8.56 -1.29 1.83
CA SER A 75 -7.87 -1.58 0.57
C SER A 75 -7.32 -3.01 0.54
N TRP A 76 -6.66 -3.44 1.62
CA TRP A 76 -6.11 -4.80 1.71
C TRP A 76 -7.20 -5.89 1.80
N CYS A 77 -8.31 -5.60 2.49
CA CYS A 77 -9.47 -6.50 2.48
C CYS A 77 -10.01 -6.66 1.05
N TYR A 78 -10.13 -5.56 0.30
CA TYR A 78 -10.58 -5.60 -1.09
C TYR A 78 -9.61 -6.37 -2.00
N TYR A 79 -8.30 -6.08 -1.95
CA TYR A 79 -7.30 -6.78 -2.75
C TYR A 79 -7.26 -8.28 -2.43
N GLY A 80 -7.30 -8.63 -1.15
CA GLY A 80 -7.38 -10.02 -0.70
C GLY A 80 -8.67 -10.71 -1.17
N GLU A 81 -9.82 -10.04 -1.11
CA GLU A 81 -11.10 -10.57 -1.59
C GLU A 81 -11.05 -10.87 -3.10
N ARG A 82 -10.46 -9.98 -3.90
CA ARG A 82 -10.30 -10.21 -5.35
C ARG A 82 -9.39 -11.41 -5.62
N GLY A 83 -8.28 -11.55 -4.88
CA GLY A 83 -7.39 -12.71 -4.96
C GLY A 83 -8.10 -14.01 -4.55
N TRP A 84 -8.88 -13.96 -3.46
CA TRP A 84 -9.67 -15.09 -2.97
C TRP A 84 -10.72 -15.56 -3.99
N ILE A 85 -11.46 -14.62 -4.58
CA ILE A 85 -12.42 -14.92 -5.65
C ILE A 85 -11.70 -15.54 -6.84
N TYR A 86 -10.59 -14.97 -7.30
CA TYR A 86 -9.83 -15.50 -8.45
C TYR A 86 -9.39 -16.95 -8.22
N LEU A 87 -8.82 -17.25 -7.04
CA LEU A 87 -8.37 -18.60 -6.70
C LEU A 87 -9.53 -19.60 -6.65
N LEU A 88 -10.64 -19.25 -5.98
CA LEU A 88 -11.78 -20.16 -5.84
C LEU A 88 -12.67 -20.24 -7.07
N ASP A 89 -12.67 -19.24 -7.93
CA ASP A 89 -13.36 -19.32 -9.21
C ASP A 89 -12.60 -20.26 -10.16
N HIS A 90 -11.27 -20.13 -10.22
CA HIS A 90 -10.43 -20.94 -11.10
C HIS A 90 -10.21 -22.38 -10.60
N PHE A 91 -9.98 -22.58 -9.29
CA PHE A 91 -9.70 -23.89 -8.69
C PHE A 91 -10.86 -24.49 -7.89
N GLY A 92 -11.84 -23.68 -7.48
CA GLY A 92 -12.86 -24.04 -6.48
C GLY A 92 -14.29 -24.11 -7.01
N HIS A 93 -14.48 -24.71 -8.20
CA HIS A 93 -15.80 -25.03 -8.77
C HIS A 93 -16.76 -23.81 -8.92
N GLY A 94 -16.24 -22.60 -9.17
CA GLY A 94 -17.07 -21.41 -9.42
C GLY A 94 -17.79 -20.86 -8.17
N ALA A 95 -17.36 -21.24 -6.96
CA ALA A 95 -17.97 -20.79 -5.71
C ALA A 95 -17.38 -19.49 -5.15
N GLY A 96 -16.50 -18.81 -5.90
CA GLY A 96 -15.75 -17.64 -5.44
C GLY A 96 -16.63 -16.55 -4.81
N LEU A 97 -17.69 -16.12 -5.50
CA LEU A 97 -18.58 -15.06 -5.02
C LEU A 97 -19.39 -15.46 -3.76
N ARG A 98 -19.71 -16.75 -3.61
CA ARG A 98 -20.47 -17.27 -2.45
C ARG A 98 -19.63 -17.32 -1.18
N SER A 99 -18.31 -17.44 -1.33
CA SER A 99 -17.36 -17.58 -0.22
C SER A 99 -16.79 -16.24 0.31
N VAL A 100 -17.17 -15.11 -0.28
CA VAL A 100 -16.65 -13.77 0.10
C VAL A 100 -16.90 -13.45 1.57
N VAL A 101 -18.06 -13.84 2.11
CA VAL A 101 -18.37 -13.64 3.53
C VAL A 101 -17.41 -14.41 4.43
N VAL A 102 -17.02 -15.62 4.04
CA VAL A 102 -16.03 -16.43 4.77
C VAL A 102 -14.68 -15.72 4.79
N PHE A 103 -14.22 -15.21 3.63
CA PHE A 103 -12.99 -14.43 3.56
C PHE A 103 -13.02 -13.21 4.48
N ARG A 104 -14.11 -12.44 4.48
CA ARG A 104 -14.25 -11.24 5.35
C ARG A 104 -14.23 -11.61 6.84
N LEU A 105 -14.88 -12.71 7.23
CA LEU A 105 -14.84 -13.19 8.62
C LEU A 105 -13.42 -13.60 9.04
N VAL A 106 -12.70 -14.32 8.17
CA VAL A 106 -11.29 -14.67 8.38
C VAL A 106 -10.42 -13.42 8.47
N PHE A 107 -10.62 -12.44 7.57
CA PHE A 107 -9.89 -11.18 7.59
C PHE A 107 -10.07 -10.42 8.91
N VAL A 108 -11.31 -10.26 9.38
CA VAL A 108 -11.59 -9.60 10.66
C VAL A 108 -10.97 -10.35 11.83
N PHE A 109 -11.00 -11.69 11.80
CA PHE A 109 -10.30 -12.50 12.81
C PHE A 109 -8.79 -12.24 12.82
N PHE A 110 -8.13 -12.20 11.65
CA PHE A 110 -6.70 -11.91 11.56
C PHE A 110 -6.34 -10.47 11.96
N VAL A 111 -7.22 -9.50 11.69
CA VAL A 111 -7.06 -8.12 12.20
C VAL A 111 -7.06 -8.12 13.72
N PHE A 112 -8.01 -8.79 14.36
CA PHE A 112 -8.04 -8.92 15.81
C PHE A 112 -6.80 -9.67 16.33
N TRP A 113 -6.45 -10.80 15.71
CA TRP A 113 -5.26 -11.57 16.07
C TRP A 113 -3.97 -10.75 15.98
N GLY A 114 -3.84 -9.89 14.97
CA GLY A 114 -2.73 -8.97 14.81
C GLY A 114 -2.54 -8.02 15.99
N THR A 115 -3.63 -7.60 16.65
CA THR A 115 -3.55 -6.72 17.84
C THR A 115 -3.00 -7.40 19.10
N VAL A 116 -2.98 -8.74 19.13
CA VAL A 116 -2.52 -9.53 20.28
C VAL A 116 -1.04 -9.94 20.13
N ASN A 117 -0.47 -9.83 18.93
CA ASN A 117 0.91 -10.22 18.65
C ASN A 117 1.87 -9.02 18.71
N GLU A 118 3.15 -9.30 18.92
CA GLU A 118 4.19 -8.27 18.87
C GLU A 118 4.34 -7.68 17.47
N LEU A 119 4.51 -6.35 17.40
CA LEU A 119 4.64 -5.61 16.15
C LEU A 119 5.77 -6.17 15.26
N THR A 120 6.96 -6.42 15.84
CA THR A 120 8.11 -6.96 15.10
C THR A 120 7.82 -8.30 14.43
N THR A 121 7.06 -9.17 15.11
CA THR A 121 6.66 -10.48 14.58
C THR A 121 5.69 -10.32 13.42
N VAL A 122 4.69 -9.44 13.57
CA VAL A 122 3.70 -9.15 12.51
C VAL A 122 4.37 -8.53 11.29
N LEU A 123 5.28 -7.57 11.48
CA LEU A 123 6.03 -6.93 10.40
C LEU A 123 6.93 -7.94 9.67
N THR A 124 7.71 -8.75 10.41
CA THR A 124 8.59 -9.75 9.81
C THR A 124 7.80 -10.78 8.98
N PHE A 125 6.66 -11.25 9.51
CA PHE A 125 5.78 -12.15 8.77
C PHE A 125 5.17 -11.49 7.52
N SER A 126 4.71 -10.25 7.64
CA SER A 126 4.17 -9.47 6.54
C SER A 126 5.19 -9.27 5.42
N ASP A 127 6.43 -8.91 5.76
CA ASP A 127 7.52 -8.72 4.79
C ASP A 127 7.81 -9.99 4.00
N MET A 128 7.82 -11.15 4.68
CA MET A 128 7.99 -12.45 4.02
C MET A 128 6.85 -12.74 3.03
N MET A 129 5.60 -12.43 3.39
CA MET A 129 4.44 -12.63 2.52
C MET A 129 4.44 -11.67 1.32
N ILE A 130 4.74 -10.39 1.54
CA ILE A 130 4.84 -9.38 0.48
C ILE A 130 5.96 -9.74 -0.49
N LEU A 131 7.13 -10.15 0.02
CA LEU A 131 8.25 -10.61 -0.82
C LEU A 131 7.84 -11.82 -1.67
N SER A 132 7.12 -12.78 -1.06
CA SER A 132 6.64 -13.99 -1.75
C SER A 132 5.66 -13.65 -2.87
N MET A 133 4.79 -12.66 -2.69
CA MET A 133 3.88 -12.18 -3.74
C MET A 133 4.60 -11.32 -4.80
N ALA A 134 5.57 -10.50 -4.38
CA ALA A 134 6.31 -9.62 -5.28
C ALA A 134 7.16 -10.41 -6.27
N PHE A 135 7.79 -11.50 -5.84
CA PHE A 135 8.67 -12.31 -6.70
C PHE A 135 8.02 -12.77 -8.02
N PRO A 136 6.91 -13.52 -8.04
CA PRO A 136 6.25 -13.92 -9.29
C PRO A 136 5.70 -12.72 -10.07
N ASN A 137 5.23 -11.66 -9.40
CA ASN A 137 4.71 -10.47 -10.05
C ASN A 137 5.80 -9.70 -10.82
N ILE A 138 6.99 -9.54 -10.22
CA ILE A 138 8.15 -8.91 -10.87
C ILE A 138 8.56 -9.71 -12.10
N ILE A 139 8.61 -11.05 -12.01
CA ILE A 139 8.91 -11.90 -13.17
C ILE A 139 7.88 -11.70 -14.29
N GLY A 140 6.59 -11.74 -13.95
CA GLY A 140 5.51 -11.49 -14.91
C GLY A 140 5.61 -10.11 -15.57
N SER A 141 5.93 -9.09 -14.78
CA SER A 141 6.13 -7.72 -15.26
C SER A 141 7.30 -7.60 -16.23
N ILE A 142 8.42 -8.29 -15.97
CA ILE A 142 9.57 -8.32 -16.88
C ILE A 142 9.21 -9.02 -18.20
N LEU A 143 8.50 -10.14 -18.14
CA LEU A 143 8.07 -10.87 -19.34
C LEU A 143 7.06 -10.07 -20.19
N LEU A 144 6.20 -9.28 -19.54
CA LEU A 144 5.20 -8.43 -20.20
C LEU A 144 5.73 -7.04 -20.58
N ALA A 145 6.91 -6.65 -20.10
CA ALA A 145 7.56 -5.37 -20.41
C ALA A 145 7.58 -5.02 -21.91
N PRO A 146 7.93 -5.92 -22.87
CA PRO A 146 7.90 -5.56 -24.28
C PRO A 146 6.49 -5.26 -24.81
N THR A 147 5.45 -5.90 -24.26
CA THR A 147 4.06 -5.63 -24.63
C THR A 147 3.62 -4.28 -24.09
N VAL A 148 3.91 -3.99 -22.81
CA VAL A 148 3.61 -2.70 -22.19
C VAL A 148 4.31 -1.56 -22.93
N LEU A 149 5.58 -1.75 -23.32
CA LEU A 149 6.35 -0.76 -24.07
C LEU A 149 5.67 -0.40 -25.40
N LYS A 150 5.17 -1.39 -26.15
CA LYS A 150 4.44 -1.15 -27.41
C LYS A 150 3.19 -0.30 -27.19
N ILE A 151 2.41 -0.62 -26.15
CA ILE A 151 1.18 0.10 -25.81
C ILE A 151 1.49 1.55 -25.40
N VAL A 152 2.54 1.76 -24.60
CA VAL A 152 2.98 3.09 -24.18
C VAL A 152 3.48 3.91 -25.37
N GLN A 153 4.25 3.32 -26.27
CA GLN A 153 4.73 4.00 -27.48
C GLN A 153 3.58 4.41 -28.40
N ASP A 154 2.58 3.54 -28.57
CA ASP A 154 1.38 3.87 -29.35
C ASP A 154 0.58 5.01 -28.72
N TYR A 155 0.39 4.97 -27.40
CA TYR A 155 -0.25 6.06 -26.64
C TYR A 155 0.45 7.40 -26.88
N TRP A 156 1.78 7.45 -26.75
CA TRP A 156 2.55 8.68 -26.97
C TRP A 156 2.51 9.15 -28.42
N ARG A 157 2.43 8.23 -29.39
CA ARG A 157 2.27 8.57 -30.81
C ARG A 157 0.95 9.27 -31.04
N ARG A 158 -0.17 8.67 -30.59
CA ARG A 158 -1.53 9.22 -30.69
C ARG A 158 -1.68 10.54 -29.94
N PHE A 159 -1.04 10.66 -28.78
CA PHE A 159 -1.00 11.90 -28.00
C PHE A 159 -0.30 13.04 -28.74
N LYS A 160 0.85 12.76 -29.37
CA LYS A 160 1.59 13.77 -30.15
C LYS A 160 0.95 14.10 -31.49
N SER A 161 0.25 13.16 -32.12
CA SER A 161 -0.44 13.41 -33.40
C SER A 161 -1.80 14.11 -33.24
N GLY A 162 -2.29 14.26 -32.01
CA GLY A 162 -3.60 14.88 -31.74
C GLY A 162 -4.80 13.96 -32.02
N GLU A 163 -4.56 12.67 -32.24
CA GLU A 163 -5.60 11.64 -32.48
C GLU A 163 -6.29 11.15 -31.20
N MET A 164 -5.91 11.71 -30.04
CA MET A 164 -6.55 11.42 -28.76
C MET A 164 -7.98 11.98 -28.76
N ILE A 165 -8.95 11.14 -29.10
CA ILE A 165 -10.36 11.45 -28.91
C ILE A 165 -10.61 11.50 -27.39
N PRO A 166 -11.18 12.59 -26.83
CA PRO A 166 -11.53 12.62 -25.42
C PRO A 166 -12.62 11.57 -25.16
N ASP A 167 -12.33 10.61 -24.27
CA ASP A 167 -13.34 9.72 -23.68
C ASP A 167 -14.42 10.63 -23.06
N ARG A 168 -15.62 10.59 -23.63
CA ARG A 168 -16.83 11.22 -23.07
C ARG A 168 -17.39 10.37 -21.93
#